data_AF-A0A379PND7-F1
#
_entry.id   AF-A0A379PND7-F1
#
_cell.length_a   1.000
_cell.length_b   1.000
_cell.length_c   1.000
_cell.angle_alpha   90.00
_cell.angle_beta   90.00
_cell.angle_gamma   90.00
#
_symmetry.space_group_name_H-M   'P 1'
#
loop_
_entity.id
_entity.type
_entity.pdbx_description
1 polymer ?
#
loop_
_entity_poly.entity_id
_entity_poly.type
_entity_poly.pdbx_seq_one_letter_code
_entity_poly.pdbx_strand_id
1 'polypeptide(L)'
;MDPGEVIGKYHELWHVEQSFRMSKTDLRARPIFHRTRDAIEAHLTVVFAALAVSRVVQDRSGLAIGKVVKLLRPLRSATIAINGTRHTFPPQVEADMQVLLDRISGTEATH
;
A
#
# COMPACT_ATOMS: atom_id res chain seq x y z
N MET A 1 23.35 21.98 16.60
CA MET A 1 22.93 20.61 16.30
C MET A 1 23.89 19.71 17.05
N ASP A 2 23.38 18.94 18.01
CA ASP A 2 24.18 18.02 18.82
C ASP A 2 24.62 16.81 17.98
N PRO A 3 25.80 16.22 18.18
CA PRO A 3 26.25 15.05 17.41
C PRO A 3 25.27 13.87 17.45
N GLY A 4 24.53 13.67 18.55
CA GLY A 4 23.48 12.64 18.63
C GLY A 4 22.26 12.94 17.75
N GLU A 5 21.92 14.21 17.59
CA GLU A 5 20.84 14.68 16.71
C GLU A 5 21.16 14.44 15.23
N VAL A 6 22.42 14.68 14.83
CA VAL A 6 22.91 14.39 13.47
C VAL A 6 22.78 12.90 13.17
N ILE A 7 23.23 12.04 14.08
CA ILE A 7 23.17 10.58 13.93
C ILE A 7 21.71 10.09 13.82
N GLY A 8 20.81 10.65 14.63
CA GLY A 8 19.37 10.36 14.55
C GLY A 8 18.77 10.72 13.18
N LYS A 9 19.12 11.89 12.64
CA LYS A 9 18.67 12.32 11.30
C LYS A 9 19.20 11.44 10.17
N TYR A 10 20.44 10.96 10.27
CA TYR A 10 20.97 9.98 9.32
C TYR A 10 20.25 8.63 9.42
N HIS A 11 19.78 8.24 10.60
CA HIS A 11 19.00 7.01 10.78
C HIS A 11 17.60 7.10 10.14
N GLU A 12 17.02 8.31 10.07
CA GLU A 12 15.76 8.58 9.38
C GLU A 12 15.89 8.47 7.84
N LEU A 13 17.11 8.66 7.29
CA LEU A 13 17.37 8.56 5.84
C LEU A 13 17.04 7.18 5.27
N TRP A 14 17.16 6.13 6.10
CA TRP A 14 16.77 4.78 5.71
C TRP A 14 15.29 4.71 5.30
N HIS A 15 14.39 5.50 5.90
CA HIS A 15 12.97 5.54 5.47
C HIS A 15 12.78 6.07 4.06
N VAL A 16 13.60 7.05 3.69
CA VAL A 16 13.64 7.62 2.34
C VAL A 16 14.17 6.57 1.35
N GLU A 17 15.24 5.86 1.71
CA GLU A 17 15.79 4.77 0.90
C GLU A 17 14.81 3.60 0.73
N GLN A 18 14.09 3.21 1.80
CA GLN A 18 13.03 2.20 1.73
C GLN A 18 11.94 2.64 0.75
N SER A 19 11.52 3.90 0.82
CA SER A 19 10.50 4.47 -0.06
C SER A 19 10.94 4.47 -1.51
N PHE A 20 12.21 4.83 -1.78
CA PHE A 20 12.78 4.75 -3.13
C PHE A 20 12.92 3.31 -3.62
N ARG A 21 13.25 2.35 -2.74
CA ARG A 21 13.31 0.94 -3.12
C ARG A 21 11.91 0.44 -3.49
N MET A 22 10.92 0.68 -2.64
CA MET A 22 9.52 0.30 -2.86
C MET A 22 8.94 0.95 -4.13
N SER A 23 9.22 2.23 -4.33
CA SER A 23 8.90 2.95 -5.56
C SER A 23 9.49 2.25 -6.79
N LYS A 24 10.75 1.78 -6.71
CA LYS A 24 11.44 1.12 -7.83
C LYS A 24 11.03 -0.34 -8.04
N THR A 25 10.83 -1.15 -6.99
CA THR A 25 10.56 -2.60 -7.09
C THR A 25 9.07 -2.88 -7.15
N ASP A 26 8.33 -2.41 -6.16
CA ASP A 26 6.92 -2.75 -5.95
C ASP A 26 6.00 -1.90 -6.83
N LEU A 27 6.25 -0.59 -6.87
CA LEU A 27 5.44 0.36 -7.64
C LEU A 27 5.95 0.60 -9.07
N ARG A 28 7.11 0.01 -9.41
CA ARG A 28 7.73 0.09 -10.74
C ARG A 28 7.81 1.51 -11.30
N ALA A 29 8.18 2.48 -10.47
CA ALA A 29 8.49 3.85 -10.87
C ALA A 29 9.59 3.84 -11.95
N ARG A 30 9.21 4.06 -13.20
CA ARG A 30 10.10 4.06 -14.37
C ARG A 30 9.71 5.16 -15.35
N PRO A 31 9.79 6.44 -14.92
CA PRO A 31 9.45 7.57 -15.77
C PRO A 31 10.27 7.61 -17.07
N ILE A 32 11.49 7.05 -17.07
CA ILE A 32 12.35 6.92 -18.26
C ILE A 32 11.72 6.16 -19.44
N PHE A 33 10.71 5.32 -19.20
CA PHE A 33 10.00 4.61 -20.27
C PHE A 33 8.85 5.41 -20.90
N HIS A 34 8.60 6.64 -20.41
CA HIS A 34 7.59 7.55 -20.93
C HIS A 34 8.26 8.66 -21.75
N ARG A 35 7.61 9.08 -22.85
CA ARG A 35 8.19 10.04 -23.81
C ARG A 35 7.55 11.43 -23.78
N THR A 36 6.32 11.53 -23.27
CA THR A 36 5.61 12.80 -23.13
C THR A 36 5.65 13.27 -21.69
N ARG A 37 5.69 14.58 -21.49
CA ARG A 37 5.66 15.19 -20.16
C ARG A 37 4.45 14.72 -19.36
N ASP A 38 3.28 14.73 -19.97
CA ASP A 38 2.02 14.32 -19.33
C ASP A 38 2.07 12.88 -18.83
N ALA A 39 2.65 11.96 -19.61
CA ALA A 39 2.77 10.56 -19.19
C ALA A 39 3.78 10.37 -18.04
N ILE A 40 4.87 11.15 -18.03
CA ILE A 40 5.84 11.16 -16.92
C ILE A 40 5.16 11.67 -15.64
N GLU A 41 4.45 12.80 -15.74
CA GLU A 41 3.77 13.42 -14.60
C GLU A 41 2.65 12.53 -14.04
N ALA A 42 1.85 11.91 -14.91
CA ALA A 42 0.84 10.94 -14.49
C ALA A 42 1.46 9.73 -13.78
N HIS A 43 2.53 9.16 -14.33
CA HIS A 43 3.21 8.01 -13.72
C HIS A 43 3.78 8.34 -12.34
N LEU A 44 4.46 9.48 -12.22
CA LEU A 44 5.02 9.95 -10.95
C LEU A 44 3.93 10.23 -9.92
N THR A 45 2.81 10.83 -10.35
CA THR A 45 1.67 11.11 -9.48
C THR A 45 1.08 9.82 -8.90
N VAL A 46 0.83 8.81 -9.75
CA VAL A 46 0.30 7.51 -9.31
C VAL A 46 1.28 6.80 -8.39
N VAL A 47 2.58 6.80 -8.71
CA VAL A 47 3.62 6.22 -7.86
C VAL A 47 3.67 6.89 -6.49
N PHE A 48 3.61 8.22 -6.44
CA PHE A 48 3.68 8.96 -5.19
C PHE A 48 2.43 8.74 -4.32
N ALA A 49 1.25 8.72 -4.93
CA ALA A 49 0.02 8.34 -4.25
C ALA A 49 0.09 6.91 -3.68
N ALA A 50 0.57 5.95 -4.48
CA ALA A 50 0.71 4.57 -4.03
C ALA A 50 1.76 4.43 -2.92
N LEU A 51 2.84 5.23 -2.93
CA LEU A 51 3.83 5.28 -1.86
C LEU A 51 3.20 5.79 -0.55
N ALA A 52 2.44 6.89 -0.62
CA ALA A 52 1.76 7.47 0.54
C ALA A 52 0.75 6.48 1.15
N VAL A 53 -0.08 5.84 0.32
CA VAL A 53 -1.03 4.81 0.77
C VAL A 53 -0.29 3.64 1.40
N SER A 54 0.78 3.15 0.76
CA SER A 54 1.59 2.05 1.29
C SER A 54 2.16 2.39 2.67
N ARG A 55 2.64 3.62 2.86
CA ARG A 55 3.18 4.06 4.15
C ARG A 55 2.10 4.06 5.25
N VAL A 56 0.94 4.64 4.97
CA VAL A 56 -0.19 4.64 5.93
C VAL A 56 -0.61 3.21 6.30
N VAL A 57 -0.67 2.31 5.31
CA VAL A 57 -0.98 0.89 5.55
C VAL A 57 0.07 0.23 6.44
N GLN A 58 1.36 0.47 6.21
CA GLN A 58 2.44 -0.08 7.03
C GLN A 58 2.40 0.46 8.46
N ASP A 59 2.20 1.78 8.61
CA ASP A 59 2.15 2.44 9.92
C ASP A 59 0.95 1.95 10.75
N ARG A 60 -0.21 1.73 10.13
CA ARG A 60 -1.41 1.21 10.82
C ARG A 60 -1.38 -0.29 11.09
N SER A 61 -0.82 -1.08 10.18
CA SER A 61 -0.81 -2.55 10.31
C SER A 61 0.37 -3.09 11.10
N GLY A 62 1.48 -2.35 11.15
CA GLY A 62 2.77 -2.82 11.68
C GLY A 62 3.44 -3.88 10.78
N LEU A 63 2.94 -4.11 9.57
CA LEU A 63 3.43 -5.15 8.66
C LEU A 63 4.11 -4.53 7.44
N ALA A 64 5.06 -5.27 6.85
CA ALA A 64 5.61 -4.92 5.53
C ALA A 64 4.50 -4.92 4.46
N ILE A 65 4.51 -3.95 3.55
CA ILE A 65 3.44 -3.80 2.54
C ILE A 65 3.24 -5.07 1.70
N GLY A 66 4.32 -5.74 1.32
CA GLY A 66 4.25 -6.99 0.54
C GLY A 66 3.53 -8.11 1.29
N LYS A 67 3.66 -8.16 2.63
CA LYS A 67 2.93 -9.10 3.49
C LYS A 67 1.44 -8.75 3.52
N VAL A 68 1.08 -7.47 3.70
CA VAL A 68 -0.31 -7.02 3.67
C VAL A 68 -0.97 -7.36 2.34
N VAL A 69 -0.33 -7.02 1.21
CA VAL A 69 -0.83 -7.33 -0.13
C VAL A 69 -1.02 -8.85 -0.31
N LYS A 70 -0.09 -9.68 0.18
CA LYS A 70 -0.21 -11.13 0.09
C LYS A 70 -1.39 -11.68 0.90
N LEU A 71 -1.61 -11.15 2.10
CA LEU A 71 -2.71 -11.56 2.98
C LEU A 71 -4.08 -11.14 2.45
N LEU A 72 -4.19 -9.93 1.91
CA LEU A 72 -5.47 -9.38 1.43
C LEU A 72 -5.81 -9.79 -0.01
N ARG A 73 -4.82 -10.18 -0.84
CA ARG A 73 -5.01 -10.57 -2.25
C ARG A 73 -6.12 -11.60 -2.49
N PRO A 74 -6.30 -12.64 -1.65
CA PRO A 74 -7.36 -13.63 -1.82
C PRO A 74 -8.77 -13.10 -1.54
N LEU A 75 -8.91 -11.99 -0.81
CA LEU A 75 -10.20 -11.41 -0.45
C LEU A 75 -10.82 -10.70 -1.65
N ARG A 76 -11.46 -11.47 -2.53
CA ARG A 76 -12.15 -10.99 -3.73
C ARG A 76 -13.57 -11.51 -3.76
N SER A 77 -14.51 -10.64 -4.13
CA SER A 77 -15.88 -11.07 -4.41
C SER A 77 -15.92 -11.86 -5.71
N ALA A 78 -16.73 -12.91 -5.74
CA ALA A 78 -16.98 -13.70 -6.94
C ALA A 78 -18.38 -13.38 -7.49
N THR A 79 -18.47 -13.02 -8.77
CA THR A 79 -19.75 -12.86 -9.45
C THR A 79 -20.00 -14.04 -10.38
N ILE A 80 -21.06 -14.79 -10.12
CA ILE A 80 -21.47 -15.95 -10.91
C ILE A 80 -22.75 -15.58 -11.67
N ALA A 81 -22.79 -15.87 -12.98
CA ALA A 81 -23.99 -15.70 -13.79
C ALA A 81 -24.59 -17.08 -14.10
N ILE A 82 -25.84 -17.32 -13.70
CA ILE A 82 -26.58 -18.56 -13.96
C ILE A 82 -27.94 -18.18 -14.55
N ASN A 83 -28.29 -18.75 -15.71
CA ASN A 83 -29.58 -18.53 -16.39
C ASN A 83 -29.96 -17.03 -16.53
N GLY A 84 -28.98 -16.18 -16.85
CA GLY A 84 -29.19 -14.73 -17.00
C GLY A 84 -29.22 -13.92 -15.69
N THR A 85 -29.21 -14.57 -14.53
CA THR A 85 -29.17 -13.92 -13.20
C THR A 85 -27.74 -13.84 -12.69
N ARG A 86 -27.31 -12.67 -12.19
CA ARG A 86 -26.00 -12.47 -11.58
C ARG A 86 -26.09 -12.51 -10.06
N HIS A 87 -25.29 -13.38 -9.44
CA HIS A 87 -25.11 -13.44 -8.00
C HIS A 87 -23.69 -13.02 -7.64
N THR A 88 -23.53 -12.14 -6.66
CA THR A 88 -22.22 -11.71 -6.15
C THR A 88 -22.05 -12.24 -4.74
N PHE A 89 -21.00 -13.02 -4.53
CA PHE A 89 -20.60 -13.59 -3.26
C PHE A 89 -19.46 -12.76 -2.68
N PRO A 90 -19.59 -12.19 -1.46
CA PRO A 90 -18.49 -11.48 -0.81
C PRO A 90 -17.36 -12.47 -0.46
N PRO A 91 -16.12 -11.99 -0.29
CA PRO A 91 -15.05 -12.84 0.20
C PRO A 91 -15.38 -13.35 1.61
N GLN A 92 -14.97 -14.58 1.90
CA GLN A 92 -14.93 -15.06 3.27
C GLN A 92 -13.74 -14.41 3.97
N VAL A 93 -14.01 -13.65 5.03
CA VAL A 93 -13.00 -12.92 5.79
C VAL A 93 -12.88 -13.58 7.16
N GLU A 94 -11.74 -14.21 7.42
CA GLU A 94 -11.41 -14.78 8.72
C GLU A 94 -11.21 -13.66 9.77
N ALA A 95 -11.39 -13.99 11.05
CA ALA A 95 -11.39 -13.00 12.14
C ALA A 95 -10.08 -12.19 12.24
N ASP A 96 -8.94 -12.84 11.99
CA ASP A 96 -7.63 -12.20 11.98
C ASP A 96 -7.46 -11.22 10.80
N MET A 97 -8.02 -11.54 9.64
CA MET A 97 -8.07 -10.67 8.48
C MET A 97 -8.99 -9.48 8.71
N GLN A 98 -10.11 -9.67 9.41
CA GLN A 98 -11.01 -8.57 9.77
C GLN A 98 -10.31 -7.55 10.68
N VAL A 99 -9.58 -8.00 11.71
CA VAL A 99 -8.78 -7.11 12.58
C VAL A 99 -7.72 -6.34 11.80
N LEU A 100 -7.10 -6.96 10.78
CA LEU A 100 -6.17 -6.26 9.90
C LEU A 100 -6.88 -5.18 9.06
N LEU A 101 -8.06 -5.47 8.52
CA LEU A 101 -8.87 -4.51 7.74
C LEU A 101 -9.34 -3.33 8.60
N ASP A 102 -9.75 -3.58 9.84
CA ASP A 102 -10.22 -2.55 10.77
C ASP A 102 -9.09 -1.57 11.12
N ARG A 103 -7.89 -2.11 11.42
CA ARG A 103 -6.69 -1.29 11.65
C ARG A 103 -6.31 -0.44 10.45
N ILE A 104 -6.33 -1.01 9.25
CA ILE A 104 -5.97 -0.27 8.02
C ILE A 104 -7.01 0.80 7.69
N SER A 105 -8.30 0.50 7.84
CA SER A 105 -9.39 1.44 7.57
C SER A 105 -9.47 2.59 8.58
N GLY A 106 -8.88 2.42 9.77
CA GLY A 106 -8.99 3.39 10.87
C GLY A 106 -10.33 3.31 11.58
N THR A 107 -11.00 2.16 11.51
CA THR A 107 -12.30 1.88 12.14
C THR A 107 -12.13 1.32 13.56
N GLU A 108 -10.92 1.32 14.12
CA GLU A 108 -10.76 1.15 15.57
C GLU A 108 -11.52 2.29 16.24
N ALA A 109 -12.71 1.95 16.75
CA ALA A 109 -13.51 2.80 17.60
C ALA A 109 -12.58 3.32 18.68
N THR A 110 -12.27 4.61 18.59
CA THR A 110 -11.61 5.35 19.65
C THR A 110 -12.58 5.31 20.83
N HIS A 111 -12.35 4.38 21.74
CA HIS A 111 -13.01 4.27 23.04
C HIS A 111 -12.10 4.88 24.10
#